data_AF-A0A425Y5I7-F1
#
_entry.id   AF-A0A425Y5I7-F1
#
_cell.length_a   1.000
_cell.length_b   1.000
_cell.length_c   1.000
_cell.angle_alpha   90.00
_cell.angle_beta   90.00
_cell.angle_gamma   90.00
#
_symmetry.space_group_name_H-M   'P 1'
#
loop_
_entity.id
_entity.type
_entity.pdbx_description
1 polymer ?
#
loop_
_entity_poly.entity_id
_entity_poly.type
_entity_poly.pdbx_seq_one_letter_code
_entity_poly.pdbx_strand_id
1 'polypeptide(L)'
;MQKLINQIYKLTFTFSFILCLCILTQAQSKESSNIQLILKTKTNTLNTKKPSREYIYKNEKSWLKKYNPISLGFGSLLYLYQNVLSQQFSADCLYHPTCSDFSKDAIREYGLVKGIFLSSDRICRCNRIAATSINYFKFDQKSHHAHDSVSYYRIKPIINLESK
;
A
#
# COMPACT_ATOMS: atom_id res chain seq x y z
N MET A 1 57.58 22.22 48.07
CA MET A 1 56.14 22.47 48.31
C MET A 1 55.38 22.75 47.00
N GLN A 2 55.57 23.88 46.31
CA GLN A 2 54.82 24.22 45.08
C GLN A 2 54.97 23.24 43.90
N LYS A 3 56.16 22.67 43.67
CA LYS A 3 56.36 21.66 42.59
C LYS A 3 55.52 20.39 42.81
N LEU A 4 55.32 19.98 44.06
CA LEU A 4 54.54 18.79 44.45
C LEU A 4 53.04 19.04 44.27
N ILE A 5 52.57 20.23 44.62
CA ILE A 5 51.18 20.67 44.43
C ILE A 5 50.82 20.70 42.93
N ASN A 6 51.69 21.25 42.08
CA ASN A 6 51.48 21.27 40.63
C ASN A 6 51.48 19.86 40.01
N GLN A 7 52.25 18.93 40.58
CA GLN A 7 52.28 17.54 40.11
C GLN A 7 50.99 16.78 40.49
N ILE A 8 50.46 17.03 41.70
CA ILE A 8 49.18 16.47 42.15
C ILE A 8 48.03 17.01 41.30
N TYR A 9 47.99 18.33 41.04
CA TYR A 9 46.95 18.93 40.18
C TYR A 9 46.96 18.38 38.75
N LYS A 10 48.15 18.14 38.17
CA LYS A 10 48.28 17.50 36.85
C LYS A 10 47.74 16.07 36.87
N LEU A 11 48.01 15.31 37.94
CA LEU A 11 47.57 13.93 38.06
C LEU A 11 46.05 13.83 38.28
N THR A 12 45.46 14.72 39.08
CA THR A 12 44.01 14.75 39.28
C THR A 12 43.27 15.21 38.01
N PHE A 13 43.84 16.17 37.28
CA PHE A 13 43.28 16.62 36.00
C PHE A 13 43.31 15.53 34.94
N THR A 14 44.42 14.79 34.80
CA THR A 14 44.49 13.67 33.86
C THR A 14 43.54 12.54 34.25
N PHE A 15 43.41 12.23 35.54
CA PHE A 15 42.48 11.20 36.02
C PHE A 15 41.01 11.59 35.75
N SER A 16 40.65 12.86 35.99
CA SER A 16 39.33 13.39 35.68
C SER A 16 39.04 13.40 34.18
N PHE A 17 40.04 13.71 33.34
CA PHE A 17 39.90 13.71 31.89
C PHE A 17 39.72 12.30 31.34
N ILE A 18 40.48 11.32 31.86
CA ILE A 18 40.35 9.91 31.49
C ILE A 18 38.98 9.36 31.91
N LEU A 19 38.53 9.67 33.13
CA LEU A 19 37.20 9.27 33.61
C LEU A 19 36.09 9.86 32.73
N CYS A 20 36.21 11.13 32.32
CA CYS A 20 35.28 11.79 31.41
C CYS A 20 35.24 11.12 30.02
N LEU A 21 36.41 10.79 29.45
CA LEU A 21 36.51 10.07 28.18
C LEU A 21 35.89 8.67 28.26
N CYS A 22 36.05 7.96 29.38
CA CYS A 22 35.41 6.67 29.61
C CYS A 22 33.88 6.76 29.74
N ILE A 23 33.34 7.86 30.27
CA ILE A 23 31.89 8.08 30.34
C ILE A 23 31.33 8.39 28.94
N LEU A 24 32.07 9.15 28.12
CA LEU A 24 31.66 9.48 26.75
C LEU A 24 31.61 8.26 25.83
N THR A 25 32.48 7.26 26.00
CA THR A 25 32.44 6.02 25.18
C THR A 25 31.24 5.12 25.48
N GLN A 26 30.58 5.29 26.64
CA GLN A 26 29.33 4.57 26.94
C GLN A 26 28.11 5.16 26.24
N ALA A 27 28.19 6.38 25.68
CA ALA A 27 27.05 7.06 25.07
C ALA A 27 26.65 6.53 23.67
N GLN A 28 27.43 5.65 23.03
CA GLN A 28 27.12 5.09 21.70
C GLN A 28 26.57 3.64 21.70
N SER A 29 26.49 2.96 22.84
CA SER A 29 26.15 1.51 22.86
C SER A 29 24.66 1.18 22.85
N LYS A 30 23.77 2.19 22.78
CA LYS A 30 22.30 2.01 22.82
C LYS A 30 21.63 2.17 21.43
N GLU A 31 22.35 1.85 20.35
CA GLU A 31 21.85 1.85 18.96
C GLU A 31 21.38 0.44 18.50
N SER A 32 21.54 -0.60 19.32
CA SER A 32 21.24 -1.99 18.90
C SER A 32 19.75 -2.36 18.91
N SER A 33 18.93 -1.68 19.72
CA SER A 33 17.48 -1.95 19.81
C SER A 33 16.70 -1.48 18.58
N ASN A 34 17.11 -0.35 17.98
CA ASN A 34 16.45 0.22 16.80
C ASN A 34 16.71 -0.61 15.55
N ILE A 35 17.91 -1.19 15.42
CA ILE A 35 18.28 -2.04 14.28
C ILE A 35 17.42 -3.31 14.24
N GLN A 36 17.17 -3.94 15.37
CA GLN A 36 16.29 -5.12 15.44
C GLN A 36 14.86 -4.80 15.03
N LEU A 37 14.36 -3.61 15.38
CA LEU A 37 13.01 -3.16 15.03
C LEU A 37 12.91 -2.82 13.53
N ILE A 38 13.95 -2.25 12.94
CA ILE A 38 14.06 -2.00 11.49
C ILE A 38 14.17 -3.31 10.71
N LEU A 39 15.00 -4.25 11.16
CA LEU A 39 15.14 -5.57 10.53
C LEU A 39 13.84 -6.36 10.64
N LYS A 40 13.16 -6.34 11.79
CA LYS A 40 11.85 -6.98 12.00
C LYS A 40 10.76 -6.34 11.13
N THR A 41 10.79 -5.03 10.93
CA THR A 41 9.89 -4.35 9.98
C THR A 41 10.20 -4.75 8.53
N LYS A 42 11.49 -4.84 8.17
CA LYS A 42 11.93 -5.24 6.81
C LYS A 42 11.62 -6.70 6.49
N THR A 43 11.72 -7.61 7.46
CA THR A 43 11.32 -9.02 7.27
C THR A 43 9.80 -9.16 7.15
N ASN A 44 9.02 -8.34 7.88
CA ASN A 44 7.57 -8.30 7.74
C ASN A 44 7.12 -7.76 6.37
N THR A 45 7.80 -6.75 5.83
CA THR A 45 7.46 -6.24 4.48
C THR A 45 7.89 -7.18 3.35
N LEU A 46 8.96 -7.95 3.51
CA LEU A 46 9.37 -8.95 2.53
C LEU A 46 8.43 -10.17 2.44
N ASN A 47 7.63 -10.42 3.48
CA ASN A 47 6.67 -11.52 3.53
C ASN A 47 5.33 -11.22 2.86
N THR A 48 5.15 -10.03 2.28
CA THR A 48 3.95 -9.75 1.47
C THR A 48 4.07 -10.49 0.14
N LYS A 49 3.37 -11.62 -0.02
CA LYS A 49 3.20 -12.25 -1.33
C LYS A 49 2.69 -11.21 -2.31
N LYS A 50 3.51 -10.86 -3.31
CA LYS A 50 3.11 -9.99 -4.41
C LYS A 50 1.89 -10.62 -5.08
N PRO A 51 0.74 -9.93 -5.16
CA PRO A 51 -0.45 -10.50 -5.79
C PRO A 51 -0.14 -10.79 -7.26
N SER A 52 -0.44 -12.00 -7.73
CA SER A 52 -0.29 -12.37 -9.13
C SER A 52 -1.31 -11.61 -9.96
N ARG A 53 -0.84 -10.64 -10.73
CA ARG A 53 -1.71 -9.83 -11.60
C ARG A 53 -1.96 -10.59 -12.90
N GLU A 54 -3.18 -11.10 -13.05
CA GLU A 54 -3.59 -11.83 -14.25
C GLU A 54 -4.14 -10.88 -15.33
N TYR A 55 -3.73 -11.10 -16.58
CA TYR A 55 -4.23 -10.35 -17.74
C TYR A 55 -5.75 -10.58 -17.94
N ILE A 56 -6.49 -9.50 -18.21
CA ILE A 56 -7.96 -9.50 -18.26
C ILE A 56 -8.53 -10.59 -19.18
N TYR A 57 -7.98 -10.75 -20.38
CA TYR A 57 -8.50 -11.65 -21.41
C TYR A 57 -7.83 -13.03 -21.42
N LYS A 58 -7.09 -13.42 -20.37
CA LYS A 58 -6.35 -14.70 -20.35
C LYS A 58 -7.26 -15.93 -20.53
N ASN A 59 -8.47 -15.90 -19.96
CA ASN A 59 -9.43 -17.02 -19.97
C ASN A 59 -10.63 -16.80 -20.89
N GLU A 60 -10.57 -15.84 -21.82
CA GLU A 60 -11.67 -15.55 -22.74
C GLU A 60 -11.76 -16.59 -23.87
N LYS A 61 -12.92 -17.25 -23.98
CA LYS A 61 -13.18 -18.32 -24.96
C LYS A 61 -13.42 -17.79 -26.38
N SER A 62 -13.87 -16.53 -26.48
CA SER A 62 -14.23 -15.92 -27.76
C SER A 62 -12.98 -15.39 -28.47
N TRP A 63 -12.57 -16.05 -29.55
CA TRP A 63 -11.36 -15.70 -30.33
C TRP A 63 -11.38 -14.23 -30.79
N LEU A 64 -12.54 -13.71 -31.21
CA LEU A 64 -12.70 -12.32 -31.65
C LEU A 64 -12.36 -11.28 -30.58
N LYS A 65 -12.73 -11.53 -29.31
CA LYS A 65 -12.40 -10.61 -28.19
C LYS A 65 -10.94 -10.73 -27.78
N LYS A 66 -10.33 -11.90 -27.97
CA LYS A 66 -8.95 -12.20 -27.62
C LYS A 66 -7.93 -11.53 -28.55
N TYR A 67 -8.23 -11.46 -29.85
CA TYR A 67 -7.34 -10.90 -30.88
C TYR A 67 -7.76 -9.51 -31.38
N ASN A 68 -8.79 -8.90 -30.79
CA ASN A 68 -9.16 -7.53 -31.16
C ASN A 68 -8.01 -6.56 -30.78
N PRO A 69 -7.48 -5.77 -31.73
CA PRO A 69 -6.36 -4.85 -31.45
C PRO A 69 -6.70 -3.83 -30.36
N ILE A 70 -7.97 -3.46 -30.22
CA ILE A 70 -8.46 -2.54 -29.19
C ILE A 70 -8.39 -3.21 -27.81
N SER A 71 -8.92 -4.42 -27.65
CA SER A 71 -8.88 -5.12 -26.37
C SER A 71 -7.45 -5.43 -25.93
N LEU A 72 -6.58 -5.75 -26.88
CA LEU A 72 -5.18 -6.06 -26.66
C LEU A 72 -4.39 -4.80 -26.28
N GLY A 73 -4.62 -3.67 -26.97
CA GLY A 73 -4.01 -2.38 -26.64
C GLY A 73 -4.40 -1.89 -25.25
N PHE A 74 -5.69 -1.79 -24.95
CA PHE A 74 -6.18 -1.33 -23.65
C PHE A 74 -5.84 -2.29 -22.51
N GLY A 75 -5.99 -3.61 -22.74
CA GLY A 75 -5.62 -4.62 -21.75
C GLY A 75 -4.13 -4.54 -21.38
N SER A 76 -3.26 -4.34 -22.39
CA SER A 76 -1.82 -4.19 -22.19
C SER A 76 -1.49 -2.89 -21.46
N LEU A 77 -2.15 -1.79 -21.81
CA LEU A 77 -1.96 -0.50 -21.15
C LEU A 77 -2.36 -0.56 -19.67
N LEU A 78 -3.49 -1.21 -19.36
CA LEU A 78 -3.93 -1.42 -17.99
C LEU A 78 -2.98 -2.33 -17.21
N TYR A 79 -2.49 -3.40 -17.84
CA TYR A 79 -1.52 -4.30 -17.22
C TYR A 79 -0.20 -3.59 -16.90
N LEU A 80 0.29 -2.74 -17.83
CA LEU A 80 1.47 -1.91 -17.63
C LEU A 80 1.26 -0.88 -16.51
N TYR A 81 0.11 -0.18 -16.51
CA TYR A 81 -0.29 0.75 -15.46
C TYR A 81 -0.25 0.06 -14.09
N GLN A 82 -0.84 -1.12 -13.96
CA GLN A 82 -0.82 -1.88 -12.72
C GLN A 82 0.62 -2.25 -12.35
N ASN A 83 1.44 -2.75 -13.27
CA ASN A 83 2.79 -3.22 -12.94
C ASN A 83 3.81 -2.12 -12.61
N VAL A 84 3.74 -0.97 -13.28
CA VAL A 84 4.71 0.11 -13.10
C VAL A 84 4.21 1.10 -12.06
N LEU A 85 3.04 1.69 -12.29
CA LEU A 85 2.56 2.84 -11.50
C LEU A 85 2.04 2.42 -10.13
N SER A 86 1.33 1.29 -10.02
CA SER A 86 0.82 0.84 -8.71
C SER A 86 1.90 0.51 -7.69
N GLN A 87 3.14 0.20 -8.11
CA GLN A 87 4.24 -0.08 -7.18
C GLN A 87 4.84 1.22 -6.61
N GLN A 88 4.75 2.33 -7.35
CA GLN A 88 5.25 3.63 -6.93
C GLN A 88 4.28 4.39 -6.02
N PHE A 89 2.98 4.10 -6.12
CA PHE A 89 1.98 4.62 -5.18
C PHE A 89 1.81 3.66 -4.00
N SER A 90 2.50 3.91 -2.89
CA SER A 90 2.30 3.23 -1.59
C SER A 90 0.95 3.57 -0.92
N ALA A 91 -0.07 3.92 -1.71
CA ALA A 91 -1.37 4.31 -1.21
C ALA A 91 -2.23 3.05 -0.97
N ASP A 92 -2.62 2.83 0.28
CA ASP A 92 -3.68 1.87 0.61
C ASP A 92 -4.97 2.29 -0.11
N CYS A 93 -5.54 1.37 -0.88
CA CYS A 93 -6.81 1.58 -1.55
C CYS A 93 -7.91 1.74 -0.50
N LEU A 94 -8.78 2.73 -0.67
CA LEU A 94 -9.87 3.00 0.26
C LEU A 94 -10.98 1.93 0.23
N TYR A 95 -11.14 1.29 -0.94
CA TYR A 95 -12.23 0.35 -1.20
C TYR A 95 -11.75 -1.10 -1.23
N HIS A 96 -12.65 -2.01 -0.88
CA HIS A 96 -12.50 -3.46 -1.08
C HIS A 96 -13.60 -3.98 -2.05
N PRO A 97 -13.26 -4.77 -3.09
CA PRO A 97 -11.91 -5.10 -3.55
C PRO A 97 -11.14 -3.86 -4.03
N THR A 98 -9.81 -3.99 -4.24
CA THR A 98 -8.97 -2.85 -4.64
C THR A 98 -9.46 -2.22 -5.96
N CYS A 99 -9.19 -0.94 -6.20
CA CYS A 99 -9.56 -0.29 -7.46
C CYS A 99 -9.05 -1.05 -8.69
N SER A 100 -7.84 -1.63 -8.63
CA SER A 100 -7.29 -2.45 -9.71
C SER A 100 -8.04 -3.77 -9.92
N ASP A 101 -8.50 -4.41 -8.84
CA ASP A 101 -9.29 -5.64 -8.93
C ASP A 101 -10.70 -5.35 -9.44
N PHE A 102 -11.32 -4.29 -8.92
CA PHE A 102 -12.60 -3.77 -9.42
C PHE A 102 -12.53 -3.46 -10.92
N SER A 103 -11.45 -2.85 -11.40
CA SER A 103 -11.31 -2.55 -12.84
C SER A 103 -11.26 -3.79 -13.70
N LYS A 104 -10.57 -4.85 -13.27
CA LYS A 104 -10.57 -6.13 -14.00
C LYS A 104 -11.97 -6.71 -14.05
N ASP A 105 -12.68 -6.71 -12.93
CA ASP A 105 -14.02 -7.30 -12.84
C ASP A 105 -15.07 -6.46 -13.59
N ALA A 106 -14.98 -5.13 -13.53
CA ALA A 106 -15.86 -4.23 -14.27
C ALA A 106 -15.68 -4.38 -15.78
N ILE A 107 -14.44 -4.52 -16.27
CA ILE A 107 -14.16 -4.76 -17.70
C ILE A 107 -14.65 -6.15 -18.13
N ARG A 108 -14.53 -7.17 -17.26
CA ARG A 108 -15.04 -8.52 -17.54
C ARG A 108 -16.56 -8.57 -17.62
N GLU A 109 -17.26 -7.90 -16.70
CA GLU A 109 -18.74 -7.96 -16.63
C GLU A 109 -19.41 -6.99 -17.61
N TYR A 110 -18.90 -5.77 -17.76
CA TYR A 110 -19.54 -4.71 -18.56
C TYR A 110 -18.84 -4.40 -19.89
N GLY A 111 -17.72 -5.06 -20.17
CA GLY A 111 -16.88 -4.76 -21.33
C GLY A 111 -16.01 -3.52 -21.14
N LEU A 112 -15.22 -3.20 -22.17
CA LEU A 112 -14.13 -2.23 -22.09
C LEU A 112 -14.62 -0.80 -21.83
N VAL A 113 -15.61 -0.32 -22.60
CA VAL A 113 -16.08 1.08 -22.51
C VAL A 113 -16.71 1.38 -21.15
N LYS A 114 -17.74 0.60 -20.77
CA LYS A 114 -18.44 0.80 -19.49
C LYS A 114 -17.55 0.42 -18.30
N GLY A 115 -16.73 -0.61 -18.43
CA GLY A 115 -15.77 -1.01 -17.40
C GLY A 115 -14.72 0.07 -17.11
N ILE A 116 -14.21 0.76 -18.15
CA ILE A 116 -13.30 1.90 -17.98
C ILE A 116 -14.01 3.05 -17.29
N PHE A 117 -15.22 3.42 -17.74
CA PHE A 117 -15.95 4.54 -17.12
C PHE A 117 -16.20 4.32 -15.62
N LEU A 118 -16.66 3.12 -15.23
CA LEU A 118 -16.85 2.74 -13.82
C LEU A 118 -15.53 2.73 -13.03
N SER A 119 -14.46 2.25 -13.66
CA SER A 119 -13.12 2.23 -13.05
C SER A 119 -12.58 3.63 -12.79
N SER A 120 -12.65 4.50 -13.79
CA SER A 120 -12.17 5.89 -13.72
C SER A 120 -12.91 6.67 -12.63
N ASP A 121 -14.24 6.56 -12.60
CA ASP A 121 -15.08 7.17 -11.56
C ASP A 121 -14.65 6.72 -10.14
N ARG A 122 -14.41 5.42 -9.95
CA ARG A 122 -13.95 4.89 -8.66
C ARG A 122 -12.53 5.37 -8.30
N ILE A 123 -11.61 5.41 -9.26
CA ILE A 123 -10.22 5.88 -9.03
C ILE A 123 -10.22 7.35 -8.62
N CYS A 124 -11.01 8.21 -9.27
CA CYS A 124 -11.12 9.62 -8.92
C CYS A 124 -11.59 9.84 -7.47
N ARG A 125 -12.48 8.98 -6.96
CA ARG A 125 -12.94 8.99 -5.57
C ARG A 125 -12.01 8.25 -4.61
N CYS A 126 -11.05 7.48 -5.09
CA CYS A 126 -10.15 6.70 -4.25
C CYS A 126 -8.99 7.57 -3.74
N ASN A 127 -9.26 8.40 -2.73
CA ASN A 127 -8.25 9.20 -2.04
C ASN A 127 -8.63 9.41 -0.57
N ARG A 128 -7.68 9.81 0.27
CA ARG A 128 -7.91 9.94 1.73
C ARG A 128 -8.92 11.04 2.10
N ILE A 129 -9.09 12.06 1.27
CA ILE A 129 -10.04 13.16 1.51
C ILE A 129 -11.47 12.67 1.26
N ALA A 130 -11.66 11.89 0.20
CA ALA A 130 -12.94 11.28 -0.13
C ALA A 130 -13.37 10.24 0.93
N ALA A 131 -12.44 9.63 1.67
CA ALA A 131 -12.78 8.73 2.78
C ALA A 131 -13.69 9.37 3.83
N THR A 132 -13.54 10.68 4.06
CA THR A 132 -14.35 11.43 5.03
C THR A 132 -15.80 11.59 4.59
N SER A 133 -16.10 11.58 3.28
CA SER A 133 -17.46 11.74 2.77
C SER A 133 -18.19 10.41 2.53
N ILE A 134 -17.52 9.27 2.70
CA ILE A 134 -18.15 7.96 2.57
C ILE A 134 -19.05 7.70 3.78
N ASN A 135 -20.24 7.19 3.50
CA ASN A 135 -21.17 6.79 4.54
C ASN A 135 -20.58 5.66 5.40
N TYR A 136 -20.57 5.86 6.73
CA TYR A 136 -20.00 4.91 7.70
C TYR A 136 -20.57 3.48 7.56
N PHE A 137 -21.85 3.32 7.20
CA PHE A 137 -22.47 2.00 7.00
C PHE A 137 -21.86 1.18 5.86
N LYS A 138 -21.06 1.79 4.97
CA LYS A 138 -20.34 1.07 3.90
C LYS A 138 -18.96 0.57 4.31
N PHE A 139 -18.46 0.93 5.50
CA PHE A 139 -17.18 0.44 5.98
C PHE A 139 -17.33 -0.93 6.64
N ASP A 140 -16.47 -1.86 6.24
CA ASP A 140 -16.31 -3.11 6.97
C ASP A 140 -15.43 -2.87 8.20
N GLN A 141 -15.96 -3.24 9.36
CA GLN A 141 -15.34 -2.99 10.65
C GLN A 141 -14.06 -3.83 10.87
N LYS A 142 -13.89 -4.93 10.13
CA LYS A 142 -12.70 -5.79 10.22
C LYS A 142 -11.57 -5.30 9.32
N SER A 143 -11.90 -4.91 8.09
CA SER A 143 -10.90 -4.50 7.12
C SER A 143 -10.63 -2.99 7.12
N HIS A 144 -11.52 -2.17 7.69
CA HIS A 144 -11.49 -0.70 7.58
C HIS A 144 -11.54 -0.18 6.13
N HIS A 145 -12.00 -1.01 5.19
CA HIS A 145 -12.20 -0.65 3.80
C HIS A 145 -13.69 -0.44 3.50
N ALA A 146 -13.98 0.48 2.60
CA ALA A 146 -15.35 0.66 2.09
C ALA A 146 -15.68 -0.47 1.09
N HIS A 147 -16.75 -1.22 1.33
CA HIS A 147 -17.14 -2.31 0.44
C HIS A 147 -17.87 -1.76 -0.80
N ASP A 148 -17.28 -1.95 -1.97
CA ASP A 148 -17.87 -1.54 -3.25
C ASP A 148 -17.58 -2.61 -4.31
N SER A 149 -18.52 -3.53 -4.52
CA SER A 149 -18.38 -4.61 -5.50
C SER A 149 -19.00 -4.24 -6.85
N VAL A 150 -18.47 -4.79 -7.94
CA VAL A 150 -18.96 -4.56 -9.32
C VAL A 150 -20.45 -4.89 -9.48
N SER A 151 -20.97 -5.82 -8.67
CA SER A 151 -22.38 -6.22 -8.64
C SER A 151 -23.35 -5.09 -8.29
N TYR A 152 -22.92 -4.05 -7.57
CA TYR A 152 -23.78 -2.91 -7.24
C TYR A 152 -24.15 -2.06 -8.47
N TYR A 153 -23.36 -2.14 -9.54
CA TYR A 153 -23.60 -1.42 -10.79
C TYR A 153 -24.46 -2.23 -11.79
N ARG A 154 -24.93 -3.42 -11.37
CA ARG A 154 -25.77 -4.27 -12.20
C ARG A 154 -27.19 -3.71 -12.20
N ILE A 155 -27.72 -3.46 -13.39
CA ILE A 155 -29.11 -3.05 -13.56
C ILE A 155 -29.99 -4.23 -13.12
N LYS A 156 -30.70 -4.09 -12.00
CA LYS A 156 -31.69 -5.08 -11.58
C LYS A 156 -32.95 -4.92 -12.42
N PRO A 157 -33.47 -6.00 -13.02
CA PRO A 157 -34.78 -5.94 -13.66
C PRO A 157 -35.86 -5.64 -12.61
N ILE A 158 -36.79 -4.74 -12.93
CA ILE A 158 -37.85 -4.24 -12.02
C ILE A 158 -38.88 -5.33 -11.65
N ILE A 159 -38.78 -6.52 -12.26
CA ILE A 159 -39.89 -7.47 -12.45
C ILE A 159 -40.33 -8.18 -11.14
N ASN A 160 -39.56 -8.14 -10.05
CA ASN A 160 -39.85 -8.92 -8.82
C ASN A 160 -39.87 -8.09 -7.53
N LEU A 161 -40.57 -6.95 -7.49
CA LEU A 161 -40.81 -6.21 -6.25
C LEU A 161 -42.12 -6.59 -5.53
N GLU A 162 -42.95 -7.46 -6.13
CA GLU A 162 -44.31 -7.78 -5.63
C GLU A 162 -44.49 -9.17 -5.02
N SER A 163 -43.45 -9.99 -4.85
CA SER A 163 -43.58 -11.23 -4.07
C SER A 163 -43.22 -10.99 -2.60
N LYS A 164 -44.16 -10.42 -1.84
CA LYS A 164 -44.13 -10.45 -0.38
C LYS A 164 -45.47 -10.92 0.14
#